data_AF-A0A1F4GJT3-F1
#
_entry.id   AF-A0A1F4GJT3-F1
#
_cell.length_a   1.000
_cell.length_b   1.000
_cell.length_c   1.000
_cell.angle_alpha   90.00
_cell.angle_beta   90.00
_cell.angle_gamma   90.00
#
_symmetry.space_group_name_H-M   'P 1'
#
loop_
_entity.id
_entity.type
_entity.pdbx_description
1 polymer ?
#
loop_
_entity_poly.entity_id
_entity_poly.type
_entity_poly.pdbx_seq_one_letter_code
_entity_poly.pdbx_strand_id
1 'polypeptide(L)'
;MPTIAETVPGFEFVGWFGVVAPSGTPAEAVQRFARETGSILRDPEVVQRLRDLGTYTVDAARTPEDFAEYMRTERVYWQKLLKEIGVEPE
;
A
#
# COMPACT_ATOMS: atom_id res chain seq x y z
N MET A 1 -20.39 -15.00 -7.79
CA MET A 1 -19.29 -15.60 -8.57
C MET A 1 -18.12 -15.83 -7.63
N PRO A 2 -17.37 -16.94 -7.74
CA PRO A 2 -16.18 -17.15 -6.93
C PRO A 2 -15.13 -16.08 -7.21
N THR A 3 -14.33 -15.74 -6.20
CA THR A 3 -13.16 -14.87 -6.37
C THR A 3 -12.09 -15.62 -7.15
N ILE A 4 -11.22 -14.88 -7.84
CA ILE A 4 -10.14 -15.50 -8.61
C ILE A 4 -9.20 -16.33 -7.73
N ALA A 5 -9.01 -15.93 -6.46
CA ALA A 5 -8.23 -16.67 -5.46
C ALA A 5 -8.81 -18.07 -5.13
N GLU A 6 -10.13 -18.25 -5.25
CA GLU A 6 -10.78 -19.55 -5.07
C GLU A 6 -10.56 -20.49 -6.28
N THR A 7 -10.20 -19.93 -7.43
CA THR A 7 -9.98 -20.67 -8.69
C THR A 7 -8.51 -20.82 -9.07
N VAL A 8 -7.64 -19.93 -8.58
CA VAL A 8 -6.20 -19.91 -8.83
C VAL A 8 -5.49 -19.85 -7.47
N PRO A 9 -5.03 -21.01 -6.95
CA PRO A 9 -4.33 -21.07 -5.67
C PRO A 9 -3.11 -20.15 -5.65
N GLY A 10 -3.00 -19.31 -4.61
CA GLY A 10 -1.90 -18.36 -4.44
C GLY A 10 -2.02 -17.07 -5.26
N PHE A 11 -3.14 -16.85 -5.96
CA PHE A 11 -3.40 -15.57 -6.62
C PHE A 11 -3.77 -14.51 -5.58
N GLU A 12 -2.88 -13.54 -5.39
CA GLU A 12 -3.11 -12.34 -4.59
C GLU A 12 -2.76 -11.12 -5.45
N PHE A 13 -3.78 -10.34 -5.81
CA PHE A 13 -3.63 -9.08 -6.53
C PHE A 13 -4.43 -8.02 -5.78
N VAL A 14 -3.74 -7.29 -4.92
CA VAL A 14 -4.33 -6.27 -4.06
C VAL A 14 -3.61 -4.96 -4.34
N GLY A 15 -4.37 -3.97 -4.84
CA GLY A 15 -3.87 -2.62 -4.99
C GLY A 15 -3.72 -1.94 -3.63
N TRP A 16 -2.75 -1.04 -3.52
CA TRP A 16 -2.48 -0.29 -2.29
C TRP A 16 -2.40 1.20 -2.56
N PHE A 17 -2.65 1.98 -1.52
CA PHE A 17 -2.51 3.43 -1.53
C PHE A 17 -1.41 3.84 -0.56
N GLY A 18 -0.68 4.90 -0.92
CA GLY A 18 0.39 5.44 -0.09
C GLY A 18 0.47 6.95 -0.23
N VAL A 19 0.98 7.60 0.83
CA VAL A 19 1.23 9.04 0.85
C VAL A 19 2.74 9.25 0.91
N VAL A 20 3.26 10.09 0.03
CA VAL A 20 4.69 10.41 -0.05
C VAL A 20 4.90 11.92 0.02
N ALA A 21 6.05 12.32 0.56
CA ALA A 21 6.46 13.72 0.62
C ALA A 21 7.67 13.97 -0.29
N PRO A 22 7.93 15.23 -0.73
CA PRO A 22 9.10 15.57 -1.53
C PRO A 22 10.42 15.20 -0.85
N SER A 23 11.45 14.96 -1.66
CA SER A 23 12.82 14.77 -1.16
C SER A 23 13.29 16.01 -0.38
N GLY A 24 13.93 15.79 0.78
CA GLY A 24 14.37 16.86 1.67
C GLY A 24 13.31 17.33 2.68
N THR A 25 12.10 16.75 2.68
CA THR A 25 11.13 17.02 3.75
C THR A 25 11.73 16.62 5.12
N PRO A 26 11.66 17.48 6.16
CA PRO A 26 12.20 17.16 7.48
C PRO A 26 11.63 15.87 8.06
N ALA A 27 12.49 15.05 8.66
CA ALA A 27 12.10 13.75 9.20
C ALA A 27 11.03 13.88 10.28
N GLU A 28 11.08 14.91 11.13
CA GLU A 28 10.07 15.12 12.17
C GLU A 28 8.69 15.39 11.58
N ALA A 29 8.61 16.10 10.45
CA ALA A 29 7.35 16.38 9.77
C ALA A 29 6.74 15.11 9.18
N VAL A 30 7.55 14.27 8.55
CA VAL A 30 7.13 12.96 8.02
C VAL A 30 6.64 12.05 9.14
N GLN A 31 7.40 11.95 10.24
CA GLN A 31 7.01 11.12 11.38
C GLN A 31 5.72 11.63 12.04
N ARG A 32 5.55 12.95 12.16
CA ARG A 32 4.32 13.53 12.70
C ARG A 32 3.12 13.19 11.82
N PHE A 33 3.24 13.38 10.52
CA PHE A 33 2.18 13.05 9.57
C PHE A 33 1.79 11.57 9.62
N ALA A 34 2.79 10.68 9.67
CA ALA A 34 2.54 9.24 9.76
C ALA A 34 1.80 8.86 11.05
N ARG A 35 2.18 9.43 12.20
CA ARG A 35 1.46 9.20 13.47
C ARG A 35 0.01 9.68 13.41
N GLU A 36 -0.21 10.92 12.97
CA GLU A 36 -1.56 11.51 12.92
C GLU A 36 -2.46 10.73 11.94
N THR A 37 -1.94 10.38 10.76
CA THR A 37 -2.66 9.56 9.78
C THR A 37 -2.98 8.18 10.35
N GLY A 38 -2.02 7.53 11.02
CA GLY A 38 -2.25 6.25 11.67
C GLY A 38 -3.36 6.30 12.73
N SER A 39 -3.50 7.41 13.46
CA SER A 39 -4.62 7.60 14.39
C SER A 39 -5.96 7.73 13.64
N ILE A 40 -6.02 8.51 12.56
CA ILE A 40 -7.23 8.70 11.75
C ILE A 40 -7.68 7.38 11.11
N LEU A 41 -6.75 6.56 10.62
CA LEU A 41 -7.05 5.25 10.03
C LEU A 41 -7.57 4.22 11.05
N ARG A 42 -7.54 4.53 12.36
CA ARG A 42 -8.15 3.72 13.42
C ARG A 42 -9.51 4.25 13.86
N ASP A 43 -9.92 5.41 13.36
CA ASP A 43 -11.25 5.96 13.63
C ASP A 43 -12.34 5.08 12.98
N PRO A 44 -13.32 4.58 13.74
CA PRO A 44 -14.36 3.70 13.21
C PRO A 44 -15.16 4.32 12.04
N GLU A 45 -15.41 5.63 12.05
CA GLU A 45 -16.13 6.31 10.98
C GLU A 45 -15.30 6.31 9.69
N VAL A 46 -14.00 6.57 9.80
CA VAL A 46 -13.07 6.53 8.67
C VAL A 46 -12.95 5.11 8.12
N VAL A 47 -12.80 4.12 8.99
CA VAL A 47 -12.73 2.71 8.60
C VAL A 47 -13.99 2.28 7.86
N GLN A 48 -15.18 2.68 8.34
CA GLN A 48 -16.42 2.36 7.68
C GLN A 48 -16.51 3.01 6.30
N ARG A 49 -16.14 4.29 6.19
CA ARG A 49 -16.15 5.00 4.91
C ARG A 49 -15.18 4.40 3.90
N LEU A 50 -14.01 3.94 4.33
CA LEU A 50 -13.06 3.22 3.47
C LEU A 50 -13.66 1.90 2.99
N ARG A 51 -14.32 1.14 3.86
CA ARG A 51 -15.02 -0.10 3.49
C ARG A 51 -16.13 0.15 2.47
N ASP A 52 -16.91 1.21 2.63
CA ASP A 52 -17.97 1.60 1.69
C ASP A 52 -17.40 1.95 0.30
N LEU A 53 -16.14 2.42 0.24
CA LEU A 53 -15.40 2.66 -0.99
C LEU A 53 -14.69 1.41 -1.54
N GLY A 54 -14.85 0.25 -0.90
CA GLY A 54 -14.22 -1.01 -1.31
C GLY A 54 -12.73 -1.11 -0.97
N THR A 55 -12.23 -0.24 -0.09
CA THR A 55 -10.86 -0.26 0.42
C THR A 55 -10.85 -0.58 1.92
N TYR A 56 -9.70 -0.95 2.45
CA TYR A 56 -9.54 -1.27 3.85
C TYR A 56 -8.18 -0.78 4.35
N THR A 57 -8.13 -0.45 5.63
CA THR A 57 -6.90 -0.08 6.30
C THR A 57 -6.06 -1.32 6.51
N VAL A 58 -4.84 -1.32 5.99
CA VAL A 58 -3.83 -2.34 6.29
C VAL A 58 -2.99 -1.86 7.48
N ASP A 59 -2.86 -2.72 8.48
CA ASP A 59 -1.99 -2.49 9.64
C ASP A 59 -0.49 -2.60 9.30
N ALA A 60 -0.16 -2.88 8.04
CA ALA A 60 1.16 -3.31 7.58
C ALA A 60 2.21 -2.18 7.46
N ALA A 61 1.81 -0.90 7.46
CA ALA A 61 2.72 0.24 7.38
C ALA A 61 2.60 1.10 8.63
N ARG A 62 3.15 0.60 9.75
CA ARG A 62 3.07 1.30 11.05
C ARG A 62 4.00 2.51 11.12
N THR A 63 5.04 2.55 10.27
CA THR A 63 6.06 3.59 10.25
C THR A 63 6.42 4.01 8.81
N PRO A 64 6.97 5.23 8.62
CA PRO A 64 7.53 5.65 7.33
C PRO A 64 8.58 4.68 6.78
N GLU A 65 9.38 4.07 7.65
CA GLU A 65 10.43 3.11 7.30
C GLU A 65 9.83 1.79 6.78
N ASP A 66 8.80 1.26 7.44
CA ASP A 66 8.07 0.07 6.98
C ASP A 66 7.48 0.31 5.59
N PHE A 67 6.89 1.49 5.37
CA PHE A 67 6.31 1.85 4.08
C PHE A 67 7.38 1.99 2.99
N ALA A 68 8.55 2.55 3.32
CA ALA A 68 9.68 2.63 2.40
C ALA A 68 10.23 1.24 2.01
N GLU A 69 10.22 0.27 2.94
CA GLU A 69 10.57 -1.12 2.66
C GLU A 69 9.54 -1.79 1.75
N TYR A 70 8.25 -1.59 2.06
CA TYR A 70 7.15 -2.13 1.26
C TYR A 70 7.22 -1.66 -0.20
N MET A 71 7.40 -0.35 -0.43
CA MET A 71 7.59 0.19 -1.78
C MET A 71 8.79 -0.41 -2.51
N ARG A 72 9.88 -0.74 -1.80
CA ARG A 72 11.06 -1.39 -2.40
C ARG A 72 10.75 -2.83 -2.79
N THR A 73 10.03 -3.57 -1.95
CA THR A 73 9.63 -4.95 -2.23
C THR A 73 8.65 -5.01 -3.41
N GLU A 74 7.64 -4.15 -3.42
CA GLU A 74 6.68 -4.00 -4.53
C GLU A 74 7.41 -3.71 -5.85
N ARG A 75 8.33 -2.74 -5.84
CA ARG A 75 9.11 -2.41 -7.04
C ARG A 75 9.87 -3.62 -7.58
N VAL A 76 10.52 -4.40 -6.72
CA VAL A 76 11.27 -5.59 -7.14
C VAL A 76 10.33 -6.66 -7.71
N TYR A 77 9.20 -6.90 -7.06
CA TYR A 77 8.18 -7.83 -7.54
C TYR A 77 7.66 -7.45 -8.93
N TRP A 78 7.20 -6.21 -9.11
CA TRP A 78 6.66 -5.72 -10.38
C TRP A 78 7.73 -5.70 -11.48
N GLN A 79 8.97 -5.30 -11.18
CA GLN A 79 10.07 -5.37 -12.14
C GLN A 79 10.34 -6.79 -12.64
N LYS A 80 10.27 -7.79 -11.76
CA LYS A 80 10.44 -9.19 -12.14
C LYS A 80 9.27 -9.66 -13.00
N LEU A 81 8.04 -9.40 -12.56
CA LEU A 81 6.84 -9.80 -13.29
C LEU A 81 6.80 -9.19 -14.69
N LEU A 82 7.03 -7.88 -14.83
CA LEU A 82 7.02 -7.18 -16.12
C LEU A 82 8.03 -7.78 -17.12
N LYS A 83 9.22 -8.16 -16.64
CA LYS A 83 10.22 -8.85 -17.46
C LYS A 83 9.77 -10.24 -17.90
N GLU A 84 9.13 -11.00 -17.02
CA GLU A 84 8.63 -12.34 -17.33
C GLU A 84 7.51 -12.32 -18.38
N ILE A 85 6.66 -11.29 -18.37
CA ILE A 85 5.55 -11.15 -19.32
C ILE A 85 5.91 -10.34 -20.58
N GLY A 86 7.16 -9.87 -20.72
CA GLY A 86 7.65 -9.19 -21.92
C GLY A 86 7.07 -7.78 -22.14
N VAL A 87 6.70 -7.07 -21.08
CA VAL A 87 6.23 -5.68 -21.18
C VAL A 87 7.42 -4.73 -21.27
N GLU A 88 7.48 -3.91 -22.32
CA GLU A 88 8.50 -2.87 -22.51
C GLU A 88 8.00 -1.51 -22.01
N PRO A 89 8.90 -0.63 -21.50
CA PRO A 89 8.55 0.76 -21.21
C PRO A 89 8.09 1.49 -22.48
N GLU A 90 7.11 2.38 -22.36
CA GLU A 90 6.75 3.34 -23.42
C GLU A 90 7.85 4.38 -23.67
#